data_AF-A0A165QT00-F1
#
_entry.id   AF-A0A165QT00-F1
#
_cell.length_a   1.000
_cell.length_b   1.000
_cell.length_c   1.000
_cell.angle_alpha   90.00
_cell.angle_beta   90.00
_cell.angle_gamma   90.00
#
_symmetry.space_group_name_H-M   'P 1'
#
loop_
_entity.id
_entity.type
_entity.pdbx_description
1 polymer ?
#
loop_
_entity_poly.entity_id
_entity_poly.type
_entity_poly.pdbx_seq_one_letter_code
_entity_poly.pdbx_strand_id
1 'polypeptide(L)'
;MPLPFEASRLVVGYVGNRSDICTLCRVSKGFQVAAERALYNTLDLRDPAMTVTVCRMLASQVRLSTLVEALTIVAHDDGRSLPPDYWKSVAHALRRAHRLRFLNIYIDNGLPNAQAWIFRGCTFQISTLHCDLEWDTDLIQFLNRQHALRDMYILDYNDHVSAGSSETLLQPTSLPQLSVVECTFTEAANLLVPGRPISHLKTCLSSAGGDRKRAETALLISKITESARPLRALDLGDPAADEQSSLDLLTRMVNARVVDVRYLGTLALPVDGRQRLVFYSLLRRMPRLDCVELEISHWAPDPTSDAALRALAGELRMYCPPVSRVVFVCEFERFFVRIVGGTRYVDEESGTEMLWREA
;
A
#
# COMPACT_ATOMS: atom_id res chain seq x y z
N MET A 1 -0.71 -35.06 -33.62
CA MET A 1 -1.34 -33.72 -33.64
C MET A 1 -0.62 -32.84 -32.63
N PRO A 2 -0.30 -31.57 -32.95
CA PRO A 2 0.23 -30.65 -31.95
C PRO A 2 -0.83 -30.37 -30.87
N LEU A 3 -0.40 -30.32 -29.61
CA LEU A 3 -1.26 -29.91 -28.49
C LEU A 3 -1.70 -28.45 -28.70
N PRO A 4 -2.98 -28.11 -28.44
CA PRO A 4 -3.43 -26.71 -28.43
C PRO A 4 -2.64 -25.84 -27.45
N PHE A 5 -2.58 -24.54 -27.73
CA PHE A 5 -1.84 -23.58 -26.89
C PHE A 5 -2.43 -23.51 -25.47
N GLU A 6 -3.76 -23.58 -25.35
CA GLU A 6 -4.51 -23.58 -24.10
C GLU A 6 -4.14 -24.78 -23.23
N ALA A 7 -3.99 -25.97 -23.85
CA ALA A 7 -3.58 -27.18 -23.16
C ALA A 7 -2.13 -27.07 -22.64
N SER A 8 -1.22 -26.52 -23.45
CA SER A 8 0.18 -26.30 -23.05
C SER A 8 0.27 -25.32 -21.88
N ARG A 9 -0.49 -24.22 -21.94
CA ARG A 9 -0.59 -23.22 -20.87
C ARG A 9 -1.18 -23.81 -19.58
N LEU A 10 -2.21 -24.64 -19.70
CA LEU A 10 -2.82 -25.30 -18.55
C LEU A 10 -1.82 -26.24 -17.86
N VAL A 11 -1.12 -27.07 -18.63
CA VAL A 11 -0.07 -27.97 -18.10
C VAL A 11 1.04 -27.18 -17.39
N VAL A 12 1.56 -26.12 -18.01
CA VAL A 12 2.58 -25.25 -17.39
C VAL A 12 2.05 -24.62 -16.09
N GLY A 13 0.77 -24.22 -16.06
CA GLY A 13 0.14 -23.66 -14.86
C GLY A 13 0.03 -24.62 -13.68
N TYR A 14 0.03 -25.93 -13.93
CA TYR A 14 0.05 -26.97 -12.88
C TYR A 14 1.47 -27.42 -12.50
N VAL A 15 2.51 -27.00 -13.22
CA VAL A 15 3.89 -27.31 -12.88
C VAL A 15 4.37 -26.34 -11.80
N GLY A 16 4.48 -26.82 -10.56
CA GLY A 16 4.74 -25.97 -9.41
C GLY A 16 6.17 -25.46 -9.26
N ASN A 17 7.17 -26.14 -9.86
CA ASN A 17 8.58 -25.76 -9.70
C ASN A 17 9.18 -25.19 -10.99
N ARG A 18 10.10 -24.23 -10.86
CA ARG A 18 10.71 -23.53 -12.00
C ARG A 18 11.66 -24.42 -12.82
N SER A 19 12.25 -25.44 -12.22
CA SER A 19 13.17 -26.38 -12.92
C SER A 19 12.43 -27.17 -14.01
N ASP A 20 11.25 -27.69 -13.67
CA ASP A 20 10.42 -28.44 -14.59
C ASP A 20 9.85 -27.53 -15.68
N ILE A 21 9.49 -26.29 -15.36
CA ILE A 21 9.09 -25.30 -16.38
C ILE A 21 10.24 -25.03 -17.36
N CYS A 22 11.49 -24.90 -16.88
CA CYS A 22 12.67 -24.81 -17.75
C CYS A 22 12.84 -26.05 -18.64
N THR A 23 12.52 -27.24 -18.13
CA THR A 23 12.56 -28.48 -18.92
C THR A 23 11.48 -28.47 -20.00
N LEU A 24 10.25 -28.02 -19.67
CA LEU A 24 9.16 -27.86 -20.63
C LEU A 24 9.51 -26.90 -21.77
N CYS A 25 10.32 -25.86 -21.53
CA CYS A 25 10.81 -24.98 -22.59
C CYS A 25 11.53 -25.71 -23.73
N ARG A 26 12.08 -26.90 -23.45
CA ARG A 26 12.88 -27.70 -24.41
C ARG A 26 12.08 -28.81 -25.09
N VAL A 27 10.85 -29.08 -24.64
CA VAL A 27 10.04 -30.22 -25.12
C VAL A 27 9.43 -29.93 -26.50
N SER A 28 8.77 -28.77 -26.66
CA SER A 28 8.15 -28.37 -27.93
C SER A 28 8.00 -26.86 -28.02
N LYS A 29 7.79 -26.31 -29.22
CA LYS A 29 7.54 -24.87 -29.42
C LYS A 29 6.29 -24.38 -28.68
N GLY A 30 5.24 -25.21 -28.60
CA GLY A 30 4.01 -24.86 -27.89
C GLY A 30 4.24 -24.73 -26.39
N PHE A 31 5.00 -25.68 -25.81
CA PHE A 31 5.43 -25.60 -24.41
C PHE A 31 6.40 -24.46 -24.19
N GLN A 32 7.33 -24.19 -25.10
CA GLN A 32 8.29 -23.10 -24.97
C GLN A 32 7.60 -21.75 -24.75
N VAL A 33 6.62 -21.38 -25.58
CA VAL A 33 5.93 -20.09 -25.44
C VAL A 33 5.19 -19.99 -24.09
N ALA A 34 4.49 -21.05 -23.69
CA ALA A 34 3.77 -21.07 -22.42
C ALA A 34 4.71 -21.06 -21.20
N ALA A 35 5.77 -21.86 -21.24
CA ALA A 35 6.73 -22.04 -20.17
C ALA A 35 7.61 -20.80 -19.96
N GLU A 36 8.12 -20.18 -21.04
CA GLU A 36 8.87 -18.92 -20.92
C GLU A 36 7.99 -17.81 -20.35
N ARG A 37 6.72 -17.73 -20.77
CA ARG A 37 5.80 -16.76 -20.16
C ARG A 37 5.65 -17.03 -18.66
N ALA A 38 5.45 -18.28 -18.24
CA ALA A 38 5.36 -18.61 -16.82
C ALA A 38 6.65 -18.29 -16.04
N LEU A 39 7.83 -18.50 -16.65
CA LEU A 39 9.12 -18.20 -16.02
C LEU A 39 9.36 -16.69 -15.85
N TYR A 40 9.04 -15.89 -16.87
CA TYR A 40 9.46 -14.49 -16.94
C TYR A 40 8.35 -13.48 -16.65
N ASN A 41 7.09 -13.90 -16.54
CA ASN A 41 5.97 -12.99 -16.26
C ASN A 41 6.14 -12.25 -14.93
N THR A 42 6.56 -12.97 -13.90
CA THR A 42 6.80 -12.42 -12.56
C THR A 42 8.23 -12.74 -12.14
N LEU A 43 8.99 -11.70 -11.81
CA LEU A 43 10.37 -11.80 -11.37
C LEU A 43 10.52 -11.18 -9.98
N ASP A 44 11.11 -11.92 -9.05
CA ASP A 44 11.53 -11.45 -7.73
C ASP A 44 13.05 -11.53 -7.67
N LEU A 45 13.71 -10.37 -7.63
CA LEU A 45 15.15 -10.21 -7.76
C LEU A 45 15.72 -9.65 -6.44
N ARG A 46 16.20 -10.55 -5.58
CA ARG A 46 16.76 -10.21 -4.26
C ARG A 46 18.29 -10.20 -4.23
N ASP A 47 18.94 -11.20 -4.83
CA ASP A 47 20.40 -11.26 -4.89
C ASP A 47 20.97 -10.23 -5.88
N PRO A 48 21.85 -9.30 -5.45
CA PRO A 48 22.28 -8.20 -6.32
C PRO A 48 23.03 -8.63 -7.59
N ALA A 49 23.82 -9.71 -7.53
CA ALA A 49 24.58 -10.21 -8.67
C ALA A 49 23.66 -10.89 -9.70
N MET A 50 22.68 -11.65 -9.22
CA MET A 50 21.63 -12.24 -10.03
C MET A 50 20.75 -11.16 -10.67
N THR A 51 20.37 -10.12 -9.92
CA THR A 51 19.60 -8.98 -10.44
C THR A 51 20.30 -8.36 -11.65
N VAL A 52 21.61 -8.06 -11.53
CA VAL A 52 22.41 -7.53 -12.66
C VAL A 52 22.38 -8.48 -13.86
N THR A 53 22.57 -9.77 -13.61
CA THR A 53 22.59 -10.80 -14.67
C THR A 53 21.25 -10.87 -15.41
N VAL A 54 20.15 -10.95 -14.67
CA VAL A 54 18.78 -10.98 -15.22
C VAL A 54 18.47 -9.69 -15.95
N CYS A 55 18.77 -8.52 -15.37
CA CYS A 55 18.52 -7.24 -16.00
C CYS A 55 19.29 -7.07 -17.32
N ARG A 56 20.57 -7.49 -17.38
CA ARG A 56 21.35 -7.50 -18.63
C ARG A 56 20.76 -8.44 -19.68
N MET A 57 20.27 -9.61 -19.25
CA MET A 57 19.55 -10.54 -20.13
C MET A 57 18.28 -9.90 -20.68
N LEU A 58 17.44 -9.28 -19.84
CA LEU A 58 16.22 -8.59 -20.29
C LEU A 58 16.52 -7.41 -21.22
N ALA A 59 17.60 -6.67 -20.95
CA ALA A 59 18.03 -5.56 -21.78
C ALA A 59 18.49 -6.00 -23.19
N SER A 60 19.10 -7.18 -23.31
CA SER A 60 19.62 -7.73 -24.56
C SER A 60 18.60 -8.58 -25.33
N GLN A 61 17.62 -9.17 -24.64
CA GLN A 61 16.63 -10.07 -25.22
C GLN A 61 15.22 -9.49 -25.15
N VAL A 62 14.85 -8.68 -26.15
CA VAL A 62 13.53 -8.04 -26.27
C VAL A 62 12.37 -9.04 -26.16
N ARG A 63 12.58 -10.25 -26.71
CA ARG A 63 11.59 -11.33 -26.65
C ARG A 63 11.22 -11.71 -25.22
N LEU A 64 12.18 -11.71 -24.28
CA LEU A 64 11.95 -12.04 -22.88
C LEU A 64 11.45 -10.83 -22.09
N SER A 65 11.97 -9.63 -22.37
CA SER A 65 11.52 -8.40 -21.68
C SER A 65 10.04 -8.09 -21.89
N THR A 66 9.49 -8.44 -23.06
CA THR A 66 8.05 -8.30 -23.34
C THR A 66 7.16 -9.29 -22.58
N LEU A 67 7.74 -10.30 -21.92
CA LEU A 67 6.98 -11.24 -21.10
C LEU A 67 6.78 -10.74 -19.67
N VAL A 68 7.62 -9.82 -19.18
CA VAL A 68 7.60 -9.33 -17.80
C VAL A 68 6.40 -8.42 -17.58
N GLU A 69 5.45 -8.84 -16.73
CA GLU A 69 4.33 -8.01 -16.28
C GLU A 69 4.49 -7.57 -14.81
N ALA A 70 5.25 -8.31 -14.00
CA ALA A 70 5.54 -7.98 -12.61
C ALA A 70 7.03 -8.13 -12.28
N LEU A 71 7.61 -7.12 -11.63
CA LEU A 71 9.01 -7.09 -11.24
C LEU A 71 9.15 -6.58 -9.81
N THR A 72 9.79 -7.37 -8.95
CA THR A 72 10.22 -6.96 -7.62
C THR A 72 11.74 -6.92 -7.59
N ILE A 73 12.30 -5.81 -7.12
CA ILE A 73 13.73 -5.60 -6.93
C ILE A 73 13.94 -5.28 -5.46
N VAL A 74 14.80 -6.04 -4.79
CA VAL A 74 15.24 -5.76 -3.42
C VAL A 74 16.73 -5.44 -3.48
N ALA A 75 17.09 -4.22 -3.11
CA ALA A 75 18.49 -3.79 -2.99
C ALA A 75 18.84 -3.73 -1.50
N HIS A 76 19.58 -4.73 -1.04
CA HIS A 76 20.03 -4.84 0.35
C HIS A 76 21.57 -4.79 0.45
N ASP A 77 22.08 -4.30 1.59
CA ASP A 77 23.52 -4.30 1.89
C ASP A 77 23.83 -5.35 2.96
N ASP A 78 24.13 -6.58 2.53
CA ASP A 78 24.58 -7.66 3.42
C ASP A 78 26.07 -7.51 3.81
N GLY A 79 26.57 -6.28 3.92
CA GLY A 79 27.99 -5.96 4.00
C GLY A 79 28.73 -6.18 2.66
N ARG A 80 27.97 -6.38 1.58
CA ARG A 80 28.49 -6.45 0.21
C ARG A 80 27.91 -5.25 -0.54
N SER A 81 28.78 -4.31 -0.89
CA SER A 81 28.37 -3.18 -1.73
C SER A 81 27.69 -3.66 -3.02
N LEU A 82 26.65 -2.95 -3.43
CA LEU A 82 25.96 -3.23 -4.68
C LEU A 82 26.96 -3.21 -5.86
N PRO A 83 26.81 -4.10 -6.86
CA PRO A 83 27.64 -4.05 -8.06
C PRO A 83 27.65 -2.65 -8.70
N PRO A 84 28.79 -2.14 -9.21
CA PRO A 84 28.89 -0.76 -9.72
C PRO A 84 27.90 -0.38 -10.83
N ASP A 85 27.41 -1.36 -11.60
CA ASP A 85 26.43 -1.16 -12.68
C ASP A 85 25.02 -1.67 -12.32
N TYR A 86 24.72 -1.82 -11.02
CA TYR A 86 23.44 -2.34 -10.53
C TYR A 86 22.25 -1.55 -11.10
N TRP A 87 22.14 -0.27 -10.73
CA TRP A 87 21.04 0.58 -11.17
C TRP A 87 21.04 0.88 -12.67
N LYS A 88 22.22 0.92 -13.31
CA LYS A 88 22.32 1.00 -14.79
C LYS A 88 21.67 -0.21 -15.43
N SER A 89 21.97 -1.42 -14.95
CA SER A 89 21.41 -2.66 -15.47
C SER A 89 19.89 -2.67 -15.30
N VAL A 90 19.39 -2.27 -14.12
CA VAL A 90 17.95 -2.10 -13.86
C VAL A 90 17.31 -1.13 -14.84
N ALA A 91 17.87 0.07 -15.02
CA ALA A 91 17.36 1.07 -15.96
C ALA A 91 17.30 0.57 -17.41
N HIS A 92 18.29 -0.21 -17.85
CA HIS A 92 18.30 -0.80 -19.18
C HIS A 92 17.21 -1.87 -19.35
N ALA A 93 16.98 -2.70 -18.34
CA ALA A 93 15.93 -3.71 -18.35
C ALA A 93 14.53 -3.08 -18.37
N LEU A 94 14.28 -2.09 -17.49
CA LEU A 94 12.99 -1.40 -17.39
C LEU A 94 12.58 -0.74 -18.72
N ARG A 95 13.53 -0.10 -19.42
CA ARG A 95 13.28 0.49 -20.76
C ARG A 95 12.79 -0.51 -21.81
N ARG A 96 13.07 -1.80 -21.64
CA ARG A 96 12.63 -2.89 -22.54
C ARG A 96 11.39 -3.63 -22.06
N ALA A 97 10.96 -3.40 -20.81
CA ALA A 97 9.83 -4.09 -20.19
C ALA A 97 8.50 -3.39 -20.49
N HIS A 98 8.12 -3.29 -21.76
CA HIS A 98 6.96 -2.50 -22.20
C HIS A 98 5.59 -3.00 -21.67
N ARG A 99 5.54 -4.24 -21.15
CA ARG A 99 4.32 -4.85 -20.60
C ARG A 99 4.29 -4.86 -19.07
N LEU A 100 5.27 -4.22 -18.42
CA LEU A 100 5.33 -4.11 -16.97
C LEU A 100 4.12 -3.36 -16.40
N ARG A 101 3.46 -3.97 -15.41
CA ARG A 101 2.26 -3.46 -14.74
C ARG A 101 2.41 -3.35 -13.23
N PHE A 102 3.22 -4.21 -12.63
CA PHE A 102 3.47 -4.24 -11.19
C PHE A 102 4.96 -4.07 -10.96
N LEU A 103 5.33 -3.04 -10.22
CA LEU A 103 6.73 -2.76 -9.92
C LEU A 103 6.88 -2.49 -8.43
N ASN A 104 7.72 -3.29 -7.80
CA ASN A 104 8.13 -3.13 -6.42
C ASN A 104 9.64 -2.89 -6.37
N ILE A 105 10.10 -1.83 -5.71
CA ILE A 105 11.51 -1.51 -5.53
C ILE A 105 11.75 -1.21 -4.05
N TYR A 106 12.40 -2.15 -3.36
CA TYR A 106 12.78 -2.00 -1.97
C TYR A 106 14.26 -1.68 -1.85
N ILE A 107 14.61 -0.68 -1.04
CA ILE A 107 15.99 -0.23 -0.85
C ILE A 107 16.27 -0.20 0.65
N ASP A 108 17.25 -0.98 1.09
CA ASP A 108 17.64 -1.04 2.49
C ASP A 108 18.15 0.30 3.02
N ASN A 109 17.92 0.51 4.32
CA ASN A 109 18.39 1.66 5.07
C ASN A 109 19.92 1.79 4.95
N GLY A 110 20.37 2.90 4.36
CA GLY A 110 21.80 3.22 4.18
C GLY A 110 22.26 3.22 2.72
N LEU A 111 21.49 2.65 1.81
CA LEU A 111 21.75 2.78 0.38
C LEU A 111 21.16 4.10 -0.17
N PRO A 112 21.81 4.74 -1.17
CA PRO A 112 21.25 5.95 -1.79
C PRO A 112 19.93 5.63 -2.51
N ASN A 113 18.84 6.27 -2.10
CA ASN A 113 17.49 6.11 -2.64
C ASN A 113 17.14 7.07 -3.81
N ALA A 114 18.01 8.05 -4.10
CA ALA A 114 17.94 8.95 -5.26
C ALA A 114 18.23 8.22 -6.60
N GLN A 115 17.43 7.20 -6.91
CA GLN A 115 17.60 6.31 -8.07
C GLN A 115 16.44 6.37 -9.06
N ALA A 116 15.50 7.31 -8.92
CA ALA A 116 14.34 7.36 -9.81
C ALA A 116 14.69 7.66 -11.28
N TRP A 117 15.91 8.15 -11.55
CA TRP A 117 16.46 8.28 -12.91
C TRP A 117 16.40 6.99 -13.73
N ILE A 118 16.31 5.81 -13.09
CA ILE A 118 16.12 4.52 -13.78
C ILE A 118 14.86 4.48 -14.64
N PHE A 119 13.87 5.34 -14.37
CA PHE A 119 12.63 5.46 -15.13
C PHE A 119 12.75 6.32 -16.40
N ARG A 120 13.90 6.95 -16.65
CA ARG A 120 14.12 7.74 -17.86
C ARG A 120 13.99 6.85 -19.11
N GLY A 121 13.18 7.30 -20.06
CA GLY A 121 12.91 6.57 -21.31
C GLY A 121 12.04 5.31 -21.16
N CYS A 122 11.50 5.02 -19.96
CA CYS A 122 10.50 3.97 -19.80
C CYS A 122 9.17 4.39 -20.44
N THR A 123 8.49 3.45 -21.09
CA THR A 123 7.24 3.67 -21.85
C THR A 123 6.06 2.82 -21.37
N PHE A 124 6.28 1.91 -20.43
CA PHE A 124 5.21 1.09 -19.86
C PHE A 124 4.25 1.93 -19.00
N GLN A 125 3.07 1.36 -18.75
CA GLN A 125 2.02 1.95 -17.93
C GLN A 125 1.77 1.01 -16.75
N ILE A 126 2.24 1.40 -15.57
CA ILE A 126 2.07 0.59 -14.36
C ILE A 126 0.67 0.77 -13.77
N SER A 127 0.16 -0.32 -13.19
CA SER A 127 -1.04 -0.36 -12.37
C SER A 127 -0.71 -0.25 -10.88
N THR A 128 0.44 -0.77 -10.47
CA THR A 128 0.91 -0.75 -9.07
C THR A 128 2.38 -0.32 -9.03
N LEU A 129 2.69 0.66 -8.17
CA LEU A 129 4.04 1.10 -7.86
C LEU A 129 4.27 1.11 -6.36
N HIS A 130 5.10 0.21 -5.86
CA HIS A 130 5.57 0.28 -4.48
C HIS A 130 7.07 0.55 -4.51
N CYS A 131 7.53 1.70 -4.03
CA CYS A 131 8.96 1.99 -4.06
C CYS A 131 9.47 2.84 -2.89
N ASP A 132 10.70 2.53 -2.48
CA ASP A 132 11.47 3.29 -1.48
C ASP A 132 12.34 4.39 -2.12
N LEU A 133 12.05 4.76 -3.37
CA LEU A 133 12.77 5.81 -4.09
C LEU A 133 12.44 7.19 -3.51
N GLU A 134 13.43 8.08 -3.53
CA GLU A 134 13.22 9.48 -3.13
C GLU A 134 12.19 10.16 -4.05
N TRP A 135 11.37 11.03 -3.47
CA TRP A 135 10.48 11.92 -4.20
C TRP A 135 11.24 13.02 -4.94
N ASP A 136 11.85 12.68 -6.08
CA ASP A 136 12.67 13.58 -6.90
C ASP A 136 11.99 13.97 -8.24
N THR A 137 12.70 14.78 -9.03
CA THR A 137 12.22 15.23 -10.36
C THR A 137 11.97 14.06 -11.31
N ASP A 138 12.81 13.01 -11.29
CA ASP A 138 12.68 11.87 -12.19
C ASP A 138 11.47 11.01 -11.84
N LEU A 139 11.20 10.81 -10.55
CA LEU A 139 10.01 10.12 -10.08
C LEU A 139 8.76 10.90 -10.47
N ILE A 140 8.73 12.21 -10.24
CA ILE A 140 7.59 13.07 -10.60
C ILE A 140 7.33 13.03 -12.11
N GLN A 141 8.36 13.14 -12.94
CA GLN A 141 8.23 13.04 -14.40
C GLN A 141 7.75 11.65 -14.85
N PHE A 142 8.17 10.59 -14.17
CA PHE A 142 7.65 9.25 -14.42
C PHE A 142 6.16 9.14 -14.07
N LEU A 143 5.76 9.60 -12.89
CA LEU A 143 4.38 9.58 -12.41
C LEU A 143 3.44 10.43 -13.26
N ASN A 144 3.89 11.60 -13.71
CA ASN A 144 3.11 12.47 -14.60
C ASN A 144 2.67 11.76 -15.89
N ARG A 145 3.43 10.74 -16.33
CA ARG A 145 3.16 9.92 -17.53
C ARG A 145 2.34 8.66 -17.24
N GLN A 146 2.01 8.35 -15.99
CA GLN A 146 1.25 7.16 -15.63
C GLN A 146 -0.25 7.44 -15.59
N HIS A 147 -1.00 6.88 -16.54
CA HIS A 147 -2.46 7.00 -16.60
C HIS A 147 -3.19 5.78 -16.06
N ALA A 148 -2.50 4.64 -15.98
CA ALA A 148 -3.05 3.37 -15.50
C ALA A 148 -2.79 3.09 -14.02
N LEU A 149 -2.01 3.94 -13.32
CA LEU A 149 -1.63 3.71 -11.92
C LEU A 149 -2.86 3.80 -11.01
N ARG A 150 -3.07 2.74 -10.22
CA ARG A 150 -4.22 2.58 -9.31
C ARG A 150 -3.82 2.46 -7.85
N ASP A 151 -2.64 1.89 -7.61
CA ASP A 151 -2.11 1.54 -6.31
C ASP A 151 -0.67 2.04 -6.20
N MET A 152 -0.41 2.87 -5.19
CA MET A 152 0.86 3.53 -5.01
C MET A 152 1.30 3.47 -3.55
N TYR A 153 2.55 3.08 -3.33
CA TYR A 153 3.25 3.18 -2.06
C TYR A 153 4.50 4.05 -2.22
N ILE A 154 4.65 5.06 -1.35
CA ILE A 154 5.83 5.95 -1.29
C ILE A 154 6.33 6.02 0.15
N LEU A 155 7.59 5.64 0.36
CA LEU A 155 8.21 5.75 1.67
C LEU A 155 8.67 7.19 1.99
N ASP A 156 9.32 7.88 1.05
CA ASP A 156 10.07 9.11 1.36
C ASP A 156 9.58 10.31 0.52
N TYR A 157 8.68 11.10 1.10
CA TYR A 157 8.19 12.34 0.48
C TYR A 157 9.01 13.55 0.94
N ASN A 158 9.52 14.30 -0.04
CA ASN A 158 10.35 15.47 0.19
C ASN A 158 9.72 16.72 -0.47
N ASP A 159 9.18 17.64 0.34
CA ASP A 159 8.54 18.87 -0.15
C ASP A 159 9.54 19.92 -0.68
N HIS A 160 10.84 19.73 -0.44
CA HIS A 160 11.87 20.68 -0.89
C HIS A 160 12.05 20.71 -2.43
N VAL A 161 11.54 19.71 -3.15
CA VAL A 161 11.58 19.66 -4.62
C VAL A 161 10.59 20.65 -5.26
N SER A 162 9.61 21.15 -4.50
CA SER A 162 8.52 22.02 -4.96
C SER A 162 8.94 23.45 -5.36
N ALA A 163 10.21 23.87 -5.15
CA ALA A 163 10.69 25.21 -5.48
C ALA A 163 11.19 25.39 -6.94
N GLY A 164 11.12 24.33 -7.77
CA GLY A 164 11.56 24.31 -9.16
C GLY A 164 10.53 24.78 -10.20
N SER A 165 10.94 24.82 -11.46
CA SER A 165 10.09 25.06 -12.64
C SER A 165 8.86 24.14 -12.68
N SER A 166 7.72 24.56 -13.25
CA SER A 166 6.46 23.79 -13.28
C SER A 166 6.56 22.33 -13.77
N GLU A 167 7.60 21.96 -14.51
CA GLU A 167 7.87 20.58 -14.95
C GLU A 167 8.29 19.63 -13.81
N THR A 168 8.75 20.17 -12.66
CA THR A 168 9.14 19.40 -11.47
C THR A 168 7.97 19.17 -10.52
N LEU A 169 6.76 19.61 -10.87
CA LEU A 169 5.56 19.41 -10.05
C LEU A 169 4.69 18.29 -10.61
N LEU A 170 4.08 17.52 -9.70
CA LEU A 170 3.08 16.53 -10.06
C LEU A 170 1.82 17.27 -10.54
N GLN A 171 1.41 17.01 -11.78
CA GLN A 171 0.30 17.73 -12.38
C GLN A 171 -1.03 17.29 -11.75
N PRO A 172 -2.00 18.22 -11.55
CA PRO A 172 -3.32 17.87 -11.01
C PRO A 172 -4.08 16.84 -11.84
N THR A 173 -3.81 16.77 -13.15
CA THR A 173 -4.45 15.83 -14.09
C THR A 173 -3.74 14.48 -14.20
N SER A 174 -2.57 14.33 -13.58
CA SER A 174 -1.82 13.06 -13.57
C SER A 174 -2.43 12.07 -12.60
N LEU A 175 -2.19 10.78 -12.85
CA LEU A 175 -2.68 9.66 -12.05
C LEU A 175 -4.23 9.60 -11.94
N PRO A 176 -4.98 9.71 -13.07
CA PRO A 176 -6.46 9.80 -13.05
C PRO A 176 -7.16 8.53 -12.55
N GLN A 177 -6.46 7.40 -12.45
CA GLN A 177 -6.99 6.13 -11.93
C GLN A 177 -6.50 5.80 -10.51
N LEU A 178 -5.71 6.68 -9.88
CA LEU A 178 -5.15 6.43 -8.56
C LEU A 178 -6.28 6.31 -7.54
N SER A 179 -6.33 5.18 -6.84
CA SER A 179 -7.46 4.83 -5.98
C SER A 179 -7.02 4.30 -4.62
N VAL A 180 -5.78 3.83 -4.52
CA VAL A 180 -5.14 3.35 -3.30
C VAL A 180 -3.81 4.08 -3.15
N VAL A 181 -3.61 4.75 -2.03
CA VAL A 181 -2.38 5.44 -1.68
C VAL A 181 -1.95 5.00 -0.30
N GLU A 182 -0.69 4.58 -0.19
CA GLU A 182 0.01 4.38 1.06
C GLU A 182 1.25 5.27 1.04
N CYS A 183 1.40 6.13 2.04
CA CYS A 183 2.55 7.02 2.11
C CYS A 183 2.93 7.32 3.55
N THR A 184 4.22 7.40 3.87
CA THR A 184 4.67 7.54 5.27
C THR A 184 4.08 8.76 5.97
N PHE A 185 3.98 9.90 5.29
CA PHE A 185 3.50 11.14 5.91
C PHE A 185 2.36 11.82 5.13
N THR A 186 1.55 12.61 5.84
CA THR A 186 0.35 13.23 5.27
C THR A 186 0.64 14.26 4.18
N GLU A 187 1.85 14.82 4.11
CA GLU A 187 2.24 15.80 3.09
C GLU A 187 2.11 15.22 1.68
N ALA A 188 2.53 13.96 1.49
CA ALA A 188 2.29 13.23 0.24
C ALA A 188 0.81 13.05 -0.04
N ALA A 189 0.00 12.69 0.97
CA ALA A 189 -1.43 12.55 0.81
C ALA A 189 -2.09 13.89 0.42
N ASN A 190 -1.66 15.00 1.01
CA ASN A 190 -2.16 16.35 0.70
C ASN A 190 -1.91 16.75 -0.76
N LEU A 191 -0.82 16.24 -1.36
CA LEU A 191 -0.52 16.41 -2.79
C LEU A 191 -1.30 15.43 -3.69
N LEU A 192 -1.41 14.17 -3.28
CA LEU A 192 -1.93 13.09 -4.09
C LEU A 192 -3.46 12.99 -4.10
N VAL A 193 -4.14 13.37 -3.03
CA VAL A 193 -5.58 13.14 -2.89
C VAL A 193 -6.46 14.09 -3.74
N PRO A 194 -6.21 15.42 -3.79
CA PRO A 194 -7.10 16.35 -4.49
C PRO A 194 -7.30 16.01 -5.96
N GLY A 195 -8.57 15.99 -6.41
CA GLY A 195 -8.97 15.73 -7.80
C GLY A 195 -8.81 14.28 -8.27
N ARG A 196 -8.21 13.40 -7.47
CA ARG A 196 -7.98 11.98 -7.81
C ARG A 196 -9.00 11.07 -7.13
N PRO A 197 -9.35 9.91 -7.72
CA PRO A 197 -10.41 9.04 -7.20
C PRO A 197 -9.94 8.13 -6.04
N ILE A 198 -9.25 8.72 -5.05
CA ILE A 198 -8.75 8.01 -3.86
C ILE A 198 -9.91 7.42 -3.06
N SER A 199 -9.82 6.13 -2.80
CA SER A 199 -10.80 5.39 -2.00
C SER A 199 -10.17 4.71 -0.78
N HIS A 200 -8.86 4.44 -0.82
CA HIS A 200 -8.13 3.85 0.30
C HIS A 200 -6.87 4.70 0.52
N LEU A 201 -6.71 5.17 1.75
CA LEU A 201 -5.58 5.99 2.15
C LEU A 201 -4.99 5.44 3.45
N LYS A 202 -3.70 5.13 3.43
CA LYS A 202 -2.91 4.82 4.61
C LYS A 202 -1.74 5.79 4.72
N THR A 203 -1.61 6.45 5.86
CA THR A 203 -0.55 7.42 6.10
C THR A 203 -0.27 7.63 7.58
N CYS A 204 0.73 8.42 7.95
CA CYS A 204 1.01 8.78 9.34
C CYS A 204 1.13 10.30 9.49
N LEU A 205 0.88 10.81 10.70
CA LEU A 205 1.13 12.21 11.02
C LEU A 205 2.64 12.46 11.19
N SER A 206 3.17 13.53 10.60
CA SER A 206 4.57 13.92 10.74
C SER A 206 4.84 14.68 12.05
N SER A 207 3.81 15.36 12.57
CA SER A 207 3.94 16.22 13.75
C SER A 207 3.88 15.43 15.06
N ALA A 208 4.82 15.66 15.99
CA ALA A 208 4.74 15.08 17.35
C ALA A 208 3.86 15.89 18.32
N GLY A 209 3.65 17.19 18.08
CA GLY A 209 2.96 18.09 19.03
C GLY A 209 1.46 18.22 18.76
N GLY A 210 0.63 18.21 19.81
CA GLY A 210 -0.84 18.17 19.71
C GLY A 210 -1.45 19.25 18.81
N ASP A 211 -1.06 20.52 18.94
CA ASP A 211 -1.61 21.61 18.11
C ASP A 211 -1.26 21.44 16.62
N ARG A 212 -0.04 20.99 16.34
CA ARG A 212 0.42 20.71 14.97
C ARG A 212 -0.28 19.48 14.39
N LYS A 213 -0.40 18.39 15.17
CA LYS A 213 -1.20 17.20 14.80
C LYS A 213 -2.63 17.57 14.45
N ARG A 214 -3.28 18.45 15.24
CA ARG A 214 -4.64 18.92 14.96
C ARG A 214 -4.73 19.73 13.67
N ALA A 215 -3.75 20.59 13.39
CA ALA A 215 -3.69 21.36 12.14
C ALA A 215 -3.43 20.45 10.93
N GLU A 216 -2.51 19.50 11.06
CA GLU A 216 -2.18 18.50 10.05
C GLU A 216 -3.40 17.61 9.73
N THR A 217 -4.08 17.11 10.76
CA THR A 217 -5.34 16.35 10.60
C THR A 217 -6.42 17.19 9.92
N ALA A 218 -6.54 18.48 10.29
CA ALA A 218 -7.50 19.38 9.65
C ALA A 218 -7.23 19.54 8.15
N LEU A 219 -5.96 19.73 7.79
CA LEU A 219 -5.52 19.83 6.40
C LEU A 219 -5.79 18.52 5.65
N LEU A 220 -5.41 17.37 6.23
CA LEU A 220 -5.65 16.07 5.61
C LEU A 220 -7.13 15.83 5.32
N ILE A 221 -8.01 16.04 6.31
CA ILE A 221 -9.45 15.88 6.11
C ILE A 221 -9.98 16.84 5.02
N SER A 222 -9.50 18.09 4.99
CA SER A 222 -9.87 19.02 3.91
C SER A 222 -9.46 18.50 2.53
N LYS A 223 -8.26 17.92 2.41
CA LYS A 223 -7.76 17.36 1.15
C LYS A 223 -8.50 16.10 0.75
N ILE A 224 -8.91 15.26 1.70
CA ILE A 224 -9.79 14.10 1.45
C ILE A 224 -11.12 14.54 0.84
N THR A 225 -11.71 15.66 1.28
CA THR A 225 -12.95 16.16 0.67
C THR A 225 -12.79 16.65 -0.77
N GLU A 226 -11.56 16.94 -1.20
CA GLU A 226 -11.24 17.31 -2.58
C GLU A 226 -11.05 16.08 -3.49
N SER A 227 -11.14 14.85 -2.96
CA SER A 227 -11.06 13.63 -3.76
C SER A 227 -12.25 13.49 -4.73
N ALA A 228 -11.98 12.95 -5.92
CA ALA A 228 -13.02 12.68 -6.92
C ALA A 228 -13.91 11.47 -6.57
N ARG A 229 -13.59 10.72 -5.51
CA ARG A 229 -14.42 9.62 -5.00
C ARG A 229 -14.53 9.68 -3.47
N PRO A 230 -15.64 9.16 -2.90
CA PRO A 230 -15.74 9.01 -1.46
C PRO A 230 -14.68 8.04 -0.92
N LEU A 231 -14.04 8.42 0.19
CA LEU A 231 -13.10 7.58 0.90
C LEU A 231 -13.82 6.38 1.55
N ARG A 232 -13.23 5.19 1.42
CA ARG A 232 -13.72 3.92 1.99
C ARG A 232 -12.82 3.39 3.10
N ALA A 233 -11.52 3.65 3.03
CA ALA A 233 -10.60 3.28 4.09
C ALA A 233 -9.68 4.45 4.42
N LEU A 234 -9.56 4.75 5.70
CA LEU A 234 -8.56 5.67 6.23
C LEU A 234 -7.78 4.95 7.32
N ASP A 235 -6.47 4.79 7.14
CA ASP A 235 -5.57 4.30 8.17
C ASP A 235 -4.55 5.39 8.51
N LEU A 236 -4.57 5.86 9.75
CA LEU A 236 -3.57 6.78 10.27
C LEU A 236 -2.67 5.97 11.21
N GLY A 237 -1.53 5.50 10.70
CA GLY A 237 -0.60 4.63 11.41
C GLY A 237 0.22 5.35 12.49
N ASP A 238 -0.35 6.36 13.17
CA ASP A 238 0.32 7.09 14.25
C ASP A 238 0.10 6.35 15.59
N PRO A 239 1.10 5.63 16.12
CA PRO A 239 0.99 4.93 17.40
C PRO A 239 0.88 5.89 18.60
N ALA A 240 1.08 7.19 18.40
CA ALA A 240 0.93 8.22 19.42
C ALA A 240 -0.41 8.97 19.31
N ALA A 241 -1.44 8.32 18.76
CA ALA A 241 -2.80 8.83 18.82
C ALA A 241 -3.31 8.74 20.26
N ASP A 242 -3.47 9.88 20.93
CA ASP A 242 -4.18 9.94 22.20
C ASP A 242 -5.72 9.96 21.99
N GLU A 243 -6.47 9.82 23.10
CA GLU A 243 -7.93 9.80 23.09
C GLU A 243 -8.52 11.08 22.46
N GLN A 244 -7.94 12.25 22.75
CA GLN A 244 -8.42 13.53 22.23
C GLN A 244 -8.17 13.68 20.74
N SER A 245 -7.03 13.23 20.24
CA SER A 245 -6.67 13.22 18.82
C SER A 245 -7.63 12.34 18.02
N SER A 246 -8.03 11.19 18.58
CA SER A 246 -9.01 10.28 17.98
C SER A 246 -10.41 10.91 17.92
N LEU A 247 -10.86 11.57 19.00
CA LEU A 247 -12.13 12.32 19.02
C LEU A 247 -12.12 13.49 18.04
N ASP A 248 -11.02 14.22 17.93
CA ASP A 248 -10.86 15.35 17.03
C ASP A 248 -10.91 14.90 15.56
N LEU A 249 -10.22 13.80 15.22
CA LEU A 249 -10.27 13.20 13.89
C LEU A 249 -11.70 12.82 13.52
N LEU A 250 -12.37 12.04 14.37
CA LEU A 250 -13.75 11.59 14.13
C LEU A 250 -14.71 12.78 13.98
N THR A 251 -14.58 13.79 14.84
CA THR A 251 -15.38 15.03 14.77
C THR A 251 -15.18 15.74 13.43
N ARG A 252 -13.93 15.86 12.97
CA ARG A 252 -13.59 16.49 11.69
C ARG A 252 -14.15 15.70 10.51
N MET A 253 -13.98 14.38 10.49
CA MET A 253 -14.52 13.51 9.43
C MET A 253 -16.04 13.66 9.33
N VAL A 254 -16.73 13.60 10.46
CA VAL A 254 -18.18 13.75 10.53
C VAL A 254 -18.64 15.13 10.06
N ASN A 255 -17.96 16.21 10.47
CA ASN A 255 -18.29 17.58 10.06
C ASN A 255 -18.02 17.81 8.56
N ALA A 256 -16.95 17.21 8.04
CA ALA A 256 -16.57 17.22 6.63
C ALA A 256 -17.40 16.24 5.77
N ARG A 257 -18.34 15.49 6.37
CA ARG A 257 -19.16 14.47 5.72
C ARG A 257 -18.37 13.32 5.09
N VAL A 258 -17.18 13.02 5.61
CA VAL A 258 -16.38 11.84 5.29
C VAL A 258 -16.93 10.65 6.09
N VAL A 259 -18.14 10.21 5.76
CA VAL A 259 -18.91 9.21 6.54
C VAL A 259 -19.20 7.91 5.78
N ASP A 260 -18.80 7.83 4.50
CA ASP A 260 -18.93 6.63 3.66
C ASP A 260 -17.83 5.59 3.89
N VAL A 261 -17.00 5.83 4.91
CA VAL A 261 -15.87 4.99 5.30
C VAL A 261 -16.35 3.65 5.84
N ARG A 262 -15.65 2.59 5.45
CA ARG A 262 -15.86 1.19 5.81
C ARG A 262 -14.77 0.65 6.72
N TYR A 263 -13.57 1.21 6.62
CA TYR A 263 -12.43 0.89 7.48
C TYR A 263 -11.84 2.17 8.09
N LEU A 264 -11.67 2.17 9.41
CA LEU A 264 -10.88 3.15 10.13
C LEU A 264 -9.70 2.45 10.82
N GLY A 265 -8.49 2.96 10.60
CA GLY A 265 -7.27 2.49 11.24
C GLY A 265 -7.23 2.83 12.73
N THR A 266 -6.03 2.80 13.30
CA THR A 266 -5.84 2.80 14.75
C THR A 266 -6.36 4.09 15.41
N LEU A 267 -7.38 3.96 16.27
CA LEU A 267 -7.94 5.02 17.10
C LEU A 267 -7.79 4.69 18.58
N ALA A 268 -7.34 5.62 19.42
CA ALA A 268 -7.35 5.43 20.87
C ALA A 268 -8.79 5.36 21.39
N LEU A 269 -9.13 4.23 22.03
CA LEU A 269 -10.43 4.02 22.64
C LEU A 269 -10.45 4.67 24.04
N PRO A 270 -11.32 5.67 24.29
CA PRO A 270 -11.30 6.37 25.56
C PRO A 270 -11.62 5.49 26.78
N VAL A 271 -10.81 5.61 27.83
CA VAL A 271 -11.05 4.93 29.12
C VAL A 271 -12.24 5.57 29.85
N ASP A 272 -12.32 6.91 29.82
CA ASP A 272 -13.43 7.66 30.43
C ASP A 272 -14.76 7.34 29.74
N GLY A 273 -15.74 6.92 30.53
CA GLY A 273 -17.04 6.49 30.00
C GLY A 273 -17.81 7.60 29.27
N ARG A 274 -17.64 8.88 29.64
CA ARG A 274 -18.33 9.98 28.93
C ARG A 274 -17.68 10.25 27.58
N GLN A 275 -16.35 10.31 27.54
CA GLN A 275 -15.61 10.45 26.28
C GLN A 275 -15.86 9.27 25.34
N ARG A 276 -15.92 8.05 25.88
CA ARG A 276 -16.23 6.84 25.11
C ARG A 276 -17.63 6.87 24.50
N LEU A 277 -18.63 7.40 25.21
CA LEU A 277 -19.96 7.63 24.62
C LEU A 277 -19.94 8.66 23.48
N VAL A 278 -19.15 9.73 23.62
CA VAL A 278 -18.95 10.70 22.52
C VAL A 278 -18.29 10.02 21.33
N PHE A 279 -17.23 9.24 21.55
CA PHE A 279 -16.53 8.46 20.53
C PHE A 279 -17.51 7.55 19.75
N TYR A 280 -18.31 6.74 20.45
CA TYR A 280 -19.33 5.90 19.82
C TYR A 280 -20.41 6.69 19.10
N SER A 281 -20.81 7.86 19.62
CA SER A 281 -21.79 8.72 18.94
C SER A 281 -21.28 9.23 17.59
N LEU A 282 -19.97 9.46 17.47
CA LEU A 282 -19.32 9.87 16.23
C LEU A 282 -19.23 8.70 15.25
N LEU A 283 -18.77 7.53 15.70
CA LEU A 283 -18.70 6.32 14.86
C LEU A 283 -20.10 5.91 14.34
N ARG A 284 -21.14 6.04 15.14
CA ARG A 284 -22.53 5.77 14.73
C ARG A 284 -22.98 6.62 13.54
N ARG A 285 -22.35 7.77 13.29
CA ARG A 285 -22.64 8.63 12.12
C ARG A 285 -22.00 8.12 10.83
N MET A 286 -21.27 7.01 10.87
CA MET A 286 -20.64 6.34 9.72
C MET A 286 -21.38 5.02 9.44
N PRO A 287 -22.52 5.05 8.71
CA PRO A 287 -23.42 3.91 8.58
C PRO A 287 -22.83 2.73 7.79
N ARG A 288 -21.68 2.94 7.13
CA ARG A 288 -20.97 1.93 6.33
C ARG A 288 -19.74 1.38 7.02
N LEU A 289 -19.42 1.86 8.23
CA LEU A 289 -18.25 1.41 8.97
C LEU A 289 -18.40 -0.07 9.35
N ASP A 290 -17.52 -0.90 8.82
CA ASP A 290 -17.52 -2.35 9.00
C ASP A 290 -16.34 -2.81 9.88
N CYS A 291 -15.19 -2.15 9.73
CA CYS A 291 -13.96 -2.47 10.43
C CYS A 291 -13.38 -1.23 11.13
N VAL A 292 -12.91 -1.39 12.36
CA VAL A 292 -12.19 -0.36 13.11
C VAL A 292 -11.03 -0.97 13.88
N GLU A 293 -9.88 -0.29 13.91
CA GLU A 293 -8.79 -0.63 14.81
C GLU A 293 -8.79 0.29 16.05
N LEU A 294 -8.63 -0.28 17.24
CA LEU A 294 -8.76 0.41 18.52
C LEU A 294 -7.52 0.18 19.38
N GLU A 295 -6.78 1.25 19.64
CA GLU A 295 -5.64 1.28 20.56
C GLU A 295 -6.15 1.29 22.01
N ILE A 296 -5.70 0.32 22.80
CA ILE A 296 -6.12 0.05 24.19
C ILE A 296 -4.94 -0.07 25.17
N SER A 297 -3.69 0.19 24.75
CA SER A 297 -2.49 0.06 25.60
C SER A 297 -2.51 0.92 26.86
N HIS A 298 -3.33 1.97 26.92
CA HIS A 298 -3.43 2.85 28.09
C HIS A 298 -4.44 2.39 29.15
N TRP A 299 -5.14 1.29 28.91
CA TRP A 299 -6.15 0.78 29.84
C TRP A 299 -5.51 0.07 31.03
N ALA A 300 -6.02 0.30 32.24
CA ALA A 300 -5.57 -0.37 33.44
C ALA A 300 -6.76 -0.94 34.24
N PRO A 301 -6.86 -2.28 34.43
CA PRO A 301 -5.98 -3.31 33.90
C PRO A 301 -6.12 -3.51 32.38
N ASP A 302 -5.08 -4.07 31.77
CA ASP A 302 -5.02 -4.32 30.32
C ASP A 302 -6.14 -5.29 29.89
N PRO A 303 -7.01 -4.90 28.94
CA PRO A 303 -8.20 -5.68 28.59
C PRO A 303 -7.91 -6.74 27.52
N THR A 304 -6.78 -7.43 27.59
CA THR A 304 -6.29 -8.38 26.56
C THR A 304 -6.91 -9.77 26.64
N SER A 305 -7.61 -10.11 27.73
CA SER A 305 -8.32 -11.40 27.81
C SER A 305 -9.45 -11.50 26.78
N ASP A 306 -9.68 -12.67 26.20
CA ASP A 306 -10.78 -12.93 25.25
C ASP A 306 -12.15 -12.45 25.75
N ALA A 307 -12.40 -12.57 27.05
CA ALA A 307 -13.66 -12.13 27.65
C ALA A 307 -13.77 -10.60 27.62
N ALA A 308 -12.69 -9.89 27.94
CA ALA A 308 -12.63 -8.43 27.90
C ALA A 308 -12.74 -7.90 26.47
N LEU A 309 -11.98 -8.45 25.52
CA LEU A 309 -12.03 -8.07 24.11
C LEU A 309 -13.43 -8.29 23.51
N ARG A 310 -14.07 -9.42 23.81
CA ARG A 310 -15.46 -9.69 23.38
C ARG A 310 -16.46 -8.75 24.03
N ALA A 311 -16.26 -8.37 25.30
CA ALA A 311 -17.11 -7.40 25.98
C ALA A 311 -17.01 -6.01 25.33
N LEU A 312 -15.78 -5.52 25.07
CA LEU A 312 -15.53 -4.24 24.41
C LEU A 312 -16.10 -4.20 22.97
N ALA A 313 -15.86 -5.25 22.17
CA ALA A 313 -16.44 -5.36 20.84
C ALA A 313 -17.99 -5.43 20.90
N GLY A 314 -18.53 -6.04 21.96
CA GLY A 314 -19.96 -6.04 22.25
C GLY A 314 -20.51 -4.66 22.56
N GLU A 315 -19.82 -3.90 23.41
CA GLU A 315 -20.15 -2.52 23.76
C GLU A 315 -20.18 -1.64 22.50
N LEU A 316 -19.10 -1.65 21.71
CA LEU A 316 -19.02 -0.89 20.45
C LEU A 316 -20.21 -1.20 19.53
N ARG A 317 -20.55 -2.48 19.34
CA ARG A 317 -21.63 -2.89 18.45
C ARG A 317 -23.02 -2.47 18.92
N MET A 318 -23.24 -2.28 20.23
CA MET A 318 -24.50 -1.72 20.72
C MET A 318 -24.77 -0.33 20.15
N TYR A 319 -23.71 0.46 19.93
CA TYR A 319 -23.80 1.82 19.39
C TYR A 319 -23.55 1.88 17.88
N CYS A 320 -22.73 0.96 17.35
CA CYS A 320 -22.33 0.87 15.95
C CYS A 320 -22.66 -0.51 15.35
N PRO A 321 -23.93 -0.85 15.12
CA PRO A 321 -24.34 -2.18 14.63
C PRO A 321 -23.68 -2.68 13.32
N PRO A 322 -23.34 -1.80 12.35
CA PRO A 322 -22.67 -2.24 11.11
C PRO A 322 -21.27 -2.81 11.31
N VAL A 323 -20.59 -2.49 12.42
CA VAL A 323 -19.24 -2.97 12.69
C VAL A 323 -19.27 -4.49 12.91
N SER A 324 -18.58 -5.21 12.04
CA SER A 324 -18.45 -6.67 12.08
C SER A 324 -17.03 -7.13 12.39
N ARG A 325 -16.05 -6.24 12.28
CA ARG A 325 -14.61 -6.48 12.47
C ARG A 325 -14.03 -5.43 13.41
N VAL A 326 -13.32 -5.86 14.45
CA VAL A 326 -12.62 -4.96 15.38
C VAL A 326 -11.21 -5.50 15.57
N VAL A 327 -10.19 -4.68 15.38
CA VAL A 327 -8.81 -5.02 15.75
C VAL A 327 -8.49 -4.23 17.00
N PHE A 328 -8.13 -4.90 18.09
CA PHE A 328 -7.59 -4.22 19.26
C PHE A 328 -6.07 -4.21 19.17
N VAL A 329 -5.45 -3.06 19.40
CA VAL A 329 -3.99 -2.90 19.44
C VAL A 329 -3.59 -2.67 20.88
N CYS A 330 -2.68 -3.49 21.41
CA CYS A 330 -2.13 -3.37 22.77
C CYS A 330 -0.64 -3.67 22.71
N GLU A 331 0.22 -2.71 23.06
CA GLU A 331 1.69 -2.83 23.01
C GLU A 331 2.19 -3.41 21.66
N PHE A 332 1.64 -2.92 20.54
CA PHE A 332 1.90 -3.39 19.18
C PHE A 332 1.34 -4.78 18.83
N GLU A 333 0.84 -5.55 19.81
CA GLU A 333 0.10 -6.78 19.55
C GLU A 333 -1.30 -6.45 19.03
N ARG A 334 -1.75 -7.21 18.03
CA ARG A 334 -3.06 -7.04 17.40
C ARG A 334 -3.95 -8.22 17.72
N PHE A 335 -5.11 -7.95 18.29
CA PHE A 335 -6.14 -8.94 18.61
C PHE A 335 -7.35 -8.71 17.70
N PHE A 336 -7.57 -9.63 16.75
CA PHE A 336 -8.68 -9.50 15.81
C PHE A 336 -9.95 -10.15 16.37
N VAL A 337 -11.04 -9.38 16.44
CA VAL A 337 -12.36 -9.84 16.86
C VAL A 337 -13.33 -9.74 15.69
N ARG A 338 -13.84 -10.90 15.25
CA ARG A 338 -14.86 -11.01 14.21
C ARG A 338 -16.23 -11.29 14.81
N ILE A 339 -17.26 -10.60 14.33
CA ILE A 339 -18.63 -10.73 14.82
C ILE A 339 -19.53 -11.36 13.74
N VAL A 340 -19.84 -12.65 13.91
CA VAL A 340 -20.65 -13.44 12.97
C VAL A 340 -21.92 -13.92 13.66
N GLY A 341 -23.09 -13.53 13.13
CA GLY A 341 -24.37 -13.95 13.70
C GLY A 341 -24.57 -13.54 15.17
N GLY A 342 -23.96 -12.43 15.61
CA GLY A 342 -23.97 -11.98 17.01
C GLY A 342 -22.96 -12.68 17.92
N THR A 343 -22.29 -13.73 17.44
CA THR A 343 -21.20 -14.41 18.15
C THR A 343 -19.88 -13.72 17.83
N ARG A 344 -19.00 -13.61 18.83
CA ARG A 344 -17.71 -12.91 18.73
C ARG A 344 -16.59 -13.92 18.84
N TYR A 345 -15.72 -13.95 17.84
CA TYR A 345 -14.58 -14.86 17.74
C TYR A 345 -13.31 -14.01 17.80
N VAL A 346 -12.38 -14.38 18.67
CA VAL A 346 -11.01 -13.85 18.67
C VAL A 346 -10.20 -14.74 17.73
N ASP A 347 -9.50 -14.14 16.78
CA ASP A 347 -8.72 -14.83 15.76
C ASP A 347 -7.28 -14.30 15.81
N GLU A 348 -6.33 -15.20 16.03
CA GLU A 348 -4.91 -14.90 16.21
C GLU A 348 -4.12 -14.97 14.88
N GLU A 349 -4.68 -15.57 13.82
CA GLU A 349 -3.95 -15.89 12.58
C GLU A 349 -4.30 -14.97 11.39
N SER A 350 -5.28 -14.08 11.55
CA SER A 350 -5.69 -13.18 10.46
C SER A 350 -4.66 -12.08 10.19
N GLY A 351 -4.23 -11.96 8.93
CA GLY A 351 -3.37 -10.87 8.46
C GLY A 351 -4.08 -9.51 8.49
N THR A 352 -4.08 -8.85 9.64
CA THR A 352 -4.77 -7.57 9.89
C THR A 352 -4.24 -6.42 9.03
N GLU A 353 -2.97 -6.49 8.61
CA GLU A 353 -2.29 -5.42 7.86
C GLU A 353 -2.95 -5.06 6.52
N MET A 354 -3.72 -5.99 5.95
CA MET A 354 -4.38 -5.80 4.65
C MET A 354 -5.87 -5.45 4.76
N LEU A 355 -6.45 -5.43 5.96
CA LEU A 355 -7.89 -5.20 6.15
C LEU A 355 -8.35 -3.86 5.55
N TRP A 356 -7.51 -2.83 5.62
CA TRP A 356 -7.81 -1.52 5.04
C TRP A 356 -7.90 -1.57 3.51
N ARG A 357 -7.18 -2.48 2.83
CA ARG A 357 -7.24 -2.64 1.37
C ARG A 357 -8.48 -3.43 0.91
N GLU A 358 -9.09 -4.20 1.80
CA GLU A 358 -10.26 -5.05 1.50
C GLU A 358 -11.62 -4.34 1.62
N ALA A 359 -11.64 -3.10 2.12
CA ALA A 359 -12.84 -2.41 2.60
C ALA A 359 -13.88 -2.00 1.52
#